data_AF-A0A7R8ZZX9-F1
#
_entry.id   AF-A0A7R8ZZX9-F1
#
_cell.length_a   1.000
_cell.length_b   1.000
_cell.length_c   1.000
_cell.angle_alpha   90.00
_cell.angle_beta   90.00
_cell.angle_gamma   90.00
#
_symmetry.space_group_name_H-M   'P 1'
#
loop_
_entity.id
_entity.type
_entity.pdbx_description
1 polymer ?
#
loop_
_entity_poly.entity_id
_entity_poly.type
_entity_poly.pdbx_seq_one_letter_code
_entity_poly.pdbx_strand_id
1 'polypeptide(L)'
;MVNHYPHLCLVEDWLDNDFIMKERLHRKKLKREDIVDALNVMKTPAALKDPRFRRALEGILYLQPDDMWAIVPIFLSKLQLILADKEYRQVSEVYKKVWFRLNHFFPRPLWVQTVNTLLANRGQTNTQEQLVENPLCILRVDMDVFFCAPMVEILLRILRCYLSACRATLLKKGTAADEEIHAVTLGMESAAVQILLEVCLFVDEDGKNPMQARETRSLICSYLHQVYQADTRILKMVHYQGYDLRLLPVVVRGVPSMHCCLDFIHELMNMGEIKKQTFAICLLAEITAQYSLTRG
;
A
#
# COMPACT_ATOMS: atom_id res chain seq x y z
N MET A 1 20.53 1.96 13.58
CA MET A 1 19.42 2.35 12.67
C MET A 1 18.10 1.70 13.07
N VAL A 2 18.03 0.37 13.29
CA VAL A 2 16.81 -0.37 13.63
C VAL A 2 16.02 0.23 14.82
N ASN A 3 16.71 0.57 15.93
CA ASN A 3 16.03 1.12 17.12
C ASN A 3 15.55 2.57 16.96
N HIS A 4 16.04 3.31 15.96
CA HIS A 4 15.69 4.73 15.79
C HIS A 4 14.68 4.95 14.66
N TYR A 5 14.72 4.12 13.62
CA TYR A 5 13.89 4.23 12.41
C TYR A 5 13.46 2.83 11.90
N PRO A 6 12.61 2.10 12.64
CA PRO A 6 12.17 0.75 12.26
C PRO A 6 11.43 0.72 10.91
N HIS A 7 10.75 1.80 10.55
CA HIS A 7 10.06 1.98 9.26
C HIS A 7 10.99 1.99 8.03
N LEU A 8 12.31 2.12 8.21
CA LEU A 8 13.33 2.04 7.14
C LEU A 8 13.97 0.64 7.03
N CYS A 9 13.59 -0.29 7.89
CA CYS A 9 14.22 -1.60 8.01
C CYS A 9 13.27 -2.74 7.61
N LEU A 10 12.42 -2.51 6.61
CA LEU A 10 11.50 -3.55 6.14
C LEU A 10 12.30 -4.62 5.37
N VAL A 11 12.21 -5.89 5.78
CA VAL A 11 12.97 -7.02 5.20
C VAL A 11 12.80 -7.12 3.68
N GLU A 12 11.60 -6.83 3.19
CA GLU A 12 11.25 -6.82 1.77
C GLU A 12 12.11 -5.83 0.96
N ASP A 13 12.54 -4.70 1.54
CA ASP A 13 13.34 -3.68 0.84
C ASP A 13 14.76 -4.18 0.50
N TRP A 14 15.22 -5.26 1.14
CA TRP A 14 16.54 -5.85 0.93
C TRP A 14 16.50 -7.00 -0.08
N LEU A 15 15.42 -7.79 -0.11
CA LEU A 15 15.26 -8.94 -0.99
C LEU A 15 15.16 -8.56 -2.47
N ASP A 16 14.53 -7.43 -2.79
CA ASP A 16 14.35 -6.97 -4.18
C ASP A 16 15.68 -6.49 -4.83
N ASN A 17 16.66 -6.09 -4.02
CA ASN A 17 17.94 -5.56 -4.53
C ASN A 17 18.83 -6.63 -5.17
N ASP A 18 18.84 -7.85 -4.62
CA ASP A 18 19.65 -8.96 -5.15
C ASP A 18 19.21 -9.36 -6.57
N PHE A 19 17.93 -9.19 -6.88
CA PHE A 19 17.38 -9.47 -8.20
C PHE A 19 17.75 -8.38 -9.22
N ILE A 20 17.65 -7.10 -8.83
CA ILE A 20 17.99 -5.96 -9.69
C ILE A 20 19.49 -5.92 -10.01
N MET A 21 20.36 -6.31 -9.07
CA MET A 21 21.81 -6.38 -9.32
C MET A 21 22.19 -7.43 -10.38
N LYS A 22 21.45 -8.54 -10.49
CA LYS A 22 21.72 -9.58 -11.50
C LYS A 22 21.26 -9.15 -12.91
N GLU A 23 20.13 -8.45 -13.04
CA GLU A 23 19.66 -7.89 -14.31
C GLU A 23 20.58 -6.76 -14.84
N ARG A 24 21.38 -6.13 -13.96
CA ARG A 24 22.29 -5.03 -14.34
C ARG A 24 23.39 -5.42 -15.33
N LEU A 25 23.79 -6.69 -15.36
CA LEU A 25 24.96 -7.17 -16.11
C LEU A 25 24.74 -7.26 -17.63
N HIS A 26 23.50 -7.23 -18.13
CA HIS A 26 23.19 -7.67 -19.50
C HIS A 26 22.62 -6.59 -20.44
N ARG A 27 22.44 -5.33 -19.98
CA ARG A 27 21.82 -4.26 -20.81
C ARG A 27 22.73 -3.07 -21.06
N LYS A 28 22.58 -2.49 -22.26
CA LYS A 28 23.28 -1.27 -22.69
C LYS A 28 22.84 -0.08 -21.83
N LYS A 29 23.80 0.55 -21.13
CA LYS A 29 23.55 1.76 -20.32
C LYS A 29 23.13 2.92 -21.22
N LEU A 30 22.01 3.57 -20.89
CA LEU A 30 21.62 4.86 -21.45
C LEU A 30 22.28 5.99 -20.65
N LYS A 31 22.59 7.11 -21.30
CA LYS A 31 23.03 8.30 -20.57
C LYS A 31 21.84 8.98 -19.92
N ARG A 32 22.09 9.77 -18.87
CA ARG A 32 21.06 10.49 -18.13
C ARG A 32 20.32 11.48 -19.02
N GLU A 33 21.03 12.18 -19.91
CA GLU A 33 20.44 13.17 -20.83
C GLU A 33 19.42 12.50 -21.75
N ASP A 34 19.77 11.35 -22.33
CA ASP A 34 18.88 10.57 -23.20
C ASP A 34 17.59 10.14 -22.48
N ILE A 35 17.71 9.75 -21.20
CA ILE A 35 16.56 9.36 -20.37
C ILE A 35 15.67 10.57 -20.10
N VAL A 36 16.27 11.70 -19.71
CA VAL A 36 15.55 12.94 -19.42
C VAL A 36 14.78 13.44 -20.66
N ASP A 37 15.43 13.46 -21.82
CA ASP A 37 14.82 13.85 -23.08
C ASP A 37 13.65 12.92 -23.44
N ALA A 38 13.86 11.61 -23.32
CA ALA A 38 12.82 10.63 -23.56
C ALA A 38 11.62 10.79 -22.62
N LEU A 39 11.83 11.11 -21.33
CA LEU A 39 10.72 11.35 -20.40
C LEU A 39 9.99 12.67 -20.69
N ASN A 40 10.71 13.73 -21.05
CA ASN A 40 10.13 15.07 -21.27
C ASN A 40 9.23 15.15 -22.51
N VAL A 41 9.54 14.39 -23.55
CA VAL A 41 8.71 14.31 -24.77
C VAL A 41 7.34 13.67 -24.49
N MET A 42 7.23 12.87 -23.43
CA MET A 42 6.08 12.02 -23.16
C MET A 42 5.10 12.74 -22.24
N LYS A 43 4.03 13.26 -22.84
CA LYS A 43 3.03 14.10 -22.15
C LYS A 43 1.60 13.57 -22.23
N THR A 44 1.34 12.57 -23.07
CA THR A 44 -0.01 12.04 -23.31
C THR A 44 -0.07 10.53 -23.02
N PRO A 45 -1.22 9.98 -22.62
CA PRO A 45 -1.32 8.54 -22.32
C PRO A 45 -0.92 7.66 -23.51
N ALA A 46 -1.23 8.10 -24.75
CA ALA A 46 -0.78 7.45 -25.98
C ALA A 46 0.74 7.28 -26.08
N ALA A 47 1.51 8.11 -25.38
CA ALA A 47 2.97 8.03 -25.35
C ALA A 47 3.48 6.81 -24.58
N LEU A 48 2.68 6.20 -23.71
CA LEU A 48 3.02 4.95 -23.01
C LEU A 48 3.19 3.77 -23.98
N LYS A 49 2.62 3.86 -25.18
CA LYS A 49 2.76 2.88 -26.25
C LYS A 49 4.14 2.91 -26.92
N ASP A 50 4.84 4.03 -26.81
CA ASP A 50 6.15 4.20 -27.44
C ASP A 50 7.24 3.47 -26.61
N PRO A 51 7.96 2.51 -27.21
CA PRO A 51 8.96 1.69 -26.52
C PRO A 51 10.12 2.52 -25.93
N ARG A 52 10.34 3.75 -26.41
CA ARG A 52 11.32 4.68 -25.83
C ARG A 52 10.98 5.04 -24.39
N PHE A 53 9.69 5.11 -24.02
CA PHE A 53 9.30 5.37 -22.63
C PHE A 53 9.81 4.30 -21.70
N ARG A 54 9.44 3.06 -22.02
CA ARG A 54 9.77 1.89 -21.23
C ARG A 54 11.28 1.74 -21.15
N ARG A 55 11.99 1.91 -22.27
CA ARG A 55 13.44 1.85 -22.32
C ARG A 55 14.09 2.94 -21.46
N ALA A 56 13.52 4.14 -21.42
CA ALA A 56 13.99 5.21 -20.55
C ALA A 56 13.78 4.86 -19.06
N LEU A 57 12.59 4.37 -18.68
CA LEU A 57 12.34 3.90 -17.31
C LEU A 57 13.27 2.76 -16.90
N GLU A 58 13.43 1.75 -17.75
CA GLU A 58 14.37 0.66 -17.52
C GLU A 58 15.80 1.18 -17.41
N GLY A 59 16.18 2.19 -18.20
CA GLY A 59 17.47 2.88 -18.13
C GLY A 59 17.78 3.49 -16.76
N ILE A 60 16.77 4.01 -16.05
CA ILE A 60 16.92 4.59 -14.71
C ILE A 60 17.50 3.56 -13.73
N LEU A 61 17.11 2.28 -13.83
CA LEU A 61 17.59 1.21 -12.93
C LEU A 61 19.13 1.00 -13.00
N TYR A 62 19.77 1.48 -14.06
CA TYR A 62 21.20 1.33 -14.30
C TYR A 62 22.02 2.58 -13.92
N LEU A 63 21.35 3.69 -13.56
CA LEU A 63 22.02 4.91 -13.13
C LEU A 63 22.68 4.76 -11.75
N GLN A 64 23.66 5.61 -11.49
CA GLN A 64 24.21 5.79 -10.13
C GLN A 64 23.21 6.54 -9.24
N PRO A 65 23.30 6.41 -7.91
CA PRO A 65 22.32 6.98 -6.99
C PRO A 65 22.07 8.48 -7.18
N ASP A 66 23.13 9.28 -7.37
CA ASP A 66 23.02 10.73 -7.56
C ASP A 66 22.29 11.10 -8.85
N ASP A 67 22.62 10.42 -9.96
CA ASP A 67 21.95 10.63 -11.25
C ASP A 67 20.50 10.15 -11.23
N MET A 68 20.22 9.07 -10.52
CA MET A 68 18.88 8.54 -10.34
C MET A 68 18.01 9.52 -9.56
N TRP A 69 18.55 10.06 -8.46
CA TRP A 69 17.85 11.03 -7.63
C TRP A 69 17.54 12.31 -8.38
N ALA A 70 18.48 12.79 -9.21
CA ALA A 70 18.28 13.99 -10.00
C ALA A 70 17.17 13.87 -11.07
N ILE A 71 16.72 12.65 -11.40
CA ILE A 71 15.60 12.41 -12.33
C ILE A 71 14.24 12.37 -11.59
N VAL A 72 14.22 12.21 -10.26
CA VAL A 72 12.98 12.00 -9.49
C VAL A 72 11.87 13.01 -9.79
N PRO A 73 12.10 14.33 -9.88
CA PRO A 73 11.04 15.27 -10.20
C PRO A 73 10.36 14.99 -11.55
N ILE A 74 11.16 14.63 -12.57
CA ILE A 74 10.65 14.29 -13.90
C ILE A 74 9.95 12.93 -13.85
N PHE A 75 10.53 11.95 -13.17
CA PHE A 75 9.94 10.62 -13.01
C PHE A 75 8.57 10.66 -12.32
N LEU A 76 8.44 11.39 -11.21
CA LEU A 76 7.17 11.55 -10.50
C LEU A 76 6.16 12.36 -11.32
N SER A 77 6.58 13.33 -12.14
CA SER A 77 5.67 14.04 -13.04
C SER A 77 4.92 13.13 -14.03
N LYS A 78 5.41 11.90 -14.27
CA LYS A 78 4.77 10.91 -15.15
C LYS A 78 3.79 10.00 -14.43
N LEU A 79 3.64 10.13 -13.12
CA LEU A 79 2.75 9.30 -12.32
C LEU A 79 1.30 9.37 -12.82
N GLN A 80 0.78 10.57 -13.08
CA GLN A 80 -0.58 10.77 -13.58
C GLN A 80 -0.78 10.16 -14.98
N LEU A 81 0.28 10.15 -15.80
CA LEU A 81 0.28 9.47 -17.10
C LEU A 81 0.04 7.97 -16.93
N ILE A 82 0.74 7.37 -15.98
CA ILE A 82 0.72 5.93 -15.72
C ILE A 82 -0.62 5.49 -15.12
N LEU A 83 -1.27 6.35 -14.33
CA LEU A 83 -2.62 6.12 -13.84
C LEU A 83 -3.67 6.18 -14.95
N ALA A 84 -3.46 7.00 -15.98
CA ALA A 84 -4.44 7.24 -17.04
C ALA A 84 -4.61 6.07 -18.02
N ASP A 85 -3.61 5.21 -18.19
CA ASP A 85 -3.66 4.11 -19.18
C ASP A 85 -3.70 2.74 -18.51
N LYS A 86 -4.91 2.16 -18.51
CA LYS A 86 -5.21 0.85 -17.92
C LYS A 86 -4.70 -0.32 -18.78
N GLU A 87 -4.28 -0.09 -20.02
CA GLU A 87 -3.86 -1.14 -20.97
C GLU A 87 -2.35 -1.44 -20.89
N TYR A 88 -1.52 -0.48 -20.47
CA TYR A 88 -0.06 -0.59 -20.52
C TYR A 88 0.59 -1.07 -19.23
N ARG A 89 0.12 -2.23 -18.74
CA ARG A 89 0.60 -2.85 -17.49
C ARG A 89 2.13 -2.99 -17.40
N GLN A 90 2.79 -3.36 -18.50
CA GLN A 90 4.24 -3.55 -18.48
C GLN A 90 5.00 -2.27 -18.08
N VAL A 91 4.46 -1.11 -18.44
CA VAL A 91 5.07 0.18 -18.10
C VAL A 91 4.87 0.50 -16.62
N SER A 92 3.69 0.28 -16.06
CA SER A 92 3.42 0.51 -14.63
C SER A 92 4.23 -0.43 -13.74
N GLU A 93 4.45 -1.69 -14.15
CA GLU A 93 5.33 -2.61 -13.44
C GLU A 93 6.80 -2.16 -13.47
N VAL A 94 7.31 -1.70 -14.62
CA VAL A 94 8.67 -1.13 -14.70
C VAL A 94 8.77 0.13 -13.85
N TYR A 95 7.78 1.02 -13.89
CA TYR A 95 7.76 2.21 -13.06
C TYR A 95 7.83 1.87 -11.58
N LYS A 96 7.07 0.87 -11.13
CA LYS A 96 7.12 0.35 -9.77
C LYS A 96 8.52 -0.14 -9.41
N LYS A 97 9.17 -0.93 -10.27
CA LYS A 97 10.57 -1.36 -10.06
C LYS A 97 11.52 -0.18 -9.89
N VAL A 98 11.37 0.86 -10.72
CA VAL A 98 12.17 2.10 -10.60
C VAL A 98 11.89 2.81 -9.27
N TRP A 99 10.62 2.91 -8.87
CA TRP A 99 10.24 3.52 -7.60
C TRP A 99 10.85 2.79 -6.40
N PHE A 100 10.76 1.46 -6.34
CA PHE A 100 11.39 0.68 -5.27
C PHE A 100 12.92 0.79 -5.28
N ARG A 101 13.52 0.92 -6.46
CA ARG A 101 14.96 1.17 -6.55
C ARG A 101 15.36 2.53 -5.99
N LEU A 102 14.59 3.58 -6.27
CA LEU A 102 14.77 4.91 -5.69
C LEU A 102 14.53 4.91 -4.17
N ASN A 103 13.51 4.16 -3.73
CA ASN A 103 13.12 4.03 -2.32
C ASN A 103 14.28 3.52 -1.46
N HIS A 104 15.13 2.66 -2.01
CA HIS A 104 16.30 2.15 -1.31
C HIS A 104 17.32 3.25 -0.94
N PHE A 105 17.46 4.29 -1.75
CA PHE A 105 18.47 5.33 -1.53
C PHE A 105 17.96 6.49 -0.69
N PHE A 106 16.78 7.01 -1.03
CA PHE A 106 16.24 8.22 -0.42
C PHE A 106 14.73 8.05 -0.14
N PRO A 107 14.36 7.17 0.80
CA PRO A 107 12.96 6.78 1.03
C PRO A 107 12.07 7.95 1.44
N ARG A 108 12.46 8.71 2.47
CA ARG A 108 11.59 9.77 3.03
C ARG A 108 11.25 10.88 2.04
N PRO A 109 12.23 11.51 1.35
CA PRO A 109 11.88 12.55 0.40
C PRO A 109 11.10 11.98 -0.79
N LEU A 110 11.37 10.73 -1.19
CA LEU A 110 10.60 10.06 -2.24
C LEU A 110 9.14 9.85 -1.83
N TRP A 111 8.88 9.38 -0.60
CA TRP A 111 7.53 9.17 -0.09
C TRP A 111 6.72 10.46 -0.08
N VAL A 112 7.29 11.53 0.49
CA VAL A 112 6.64 12.86 0.54
C VAL A 112 6.30 13.34 -0.87
N GLN A 113 7.26 13.31 -1.80
CA GLN A 113 7.01 13.75 -3.18
C GLN A 113 6.00 12.86 -3.90
N THR A 114 6.01 11.55 -3.67
CA THR A 114 5.05 10.60 -4.26
C THR A 114 3.64 10.90 -3.77
N VAL A 115 3.43 11.02 -2.46
CA VAL A 115 2.12 11.32 -1.86
C VAL A 115 1.60 12.67 -2.35
N ASN A 116 2.44 13.71 -2.36
CA ASN A 116 2.04 15.03 -2.87
C ASN A 116 1.72 15.01 -4.37
N THR A 117 2.41 14.19 -5.16
CA THR A 117 2.09 14.02 -6.59
C THR A 117 0.75 13.33 -6.80
N LEU A 118 0.43 12.33 -5.98
CA LEU A 118 -0.86 11.63 -6.01
C LEU A 118 -2.02 12.51 -5.53
N LEU A 119 -1.75 13.45 -4.61
CA LEU A 119 -2.73 14.38 -4.05
C LEU A 119 -2.76 15.74 -4.77
N ALA A 120 -2.00 15.92 -5.85
CA ALA A 120 -1.83 17.21 -6.52
C ALA A 120 -3.17 17.81 -6.99
N ASN A 121 -4.08 16.99 -7.50
CA ASN A 121 -5.41 17.40 -7.94
C ASN A 121 -6.29 17.95 -6.80
N ARG A 122 -5.93 17.66 -5.54
CA ARG A 122 -6.67 18.09 -4.35
C ARG A 122 -6.09 19.36 -3.72
N GLY A 123 -5.05 19.94 -4.32
CA GLY A 123 -4.38 21.14 -3.78
C GLY A 123 -3.72 20.91 -2.42
N GLN A 124 -3.44 19.66 -2.06
CA GLN A 124 -2.82 19.29 -0.79
C GLN A 124 -1.33 19.09 -0.98
N THR A 125 -0.54 19.70 -0.10
CA THR A 125 0.90 19.46 0.01
C THR A 125 1.21 19.15 1.46
N ASN A 126 1.79 17.98 1.71
CA ASN A 126 2.11 17.48 3.03
C ASN A 126 3.63 17.51 3.25
N THR A 127 4.06 17.87 4.46
CA THR A 127 5.44 17.69 4.90
C THR A 127 5.66 16.30 5.49
N GLN A 128 6.92 15.93 5.74
CA GLN A 128 7.26 14.69 6.41
C GLN A 128 6.59 14.59 7.78
N GLU A 129 6.56 15.69 8.53
CA GLU A 129 6.01 15.78 9.88
C GLU A 129 4.50 15.57 9.84
N GLN A 130 3.80 16.23 8.91
CA GLN A 130 2.35 16.09 8.73
C GLN A 130 1.94 14.66 8.37
N LEU A 131 2.71 13.98 7.51
CA LEU A 131 2.46 12.58 7.16
C LEU A 131 2.73 11.62 8.33
N VAL A 132 3.67 11.94 9.22
CA VAL A 132 3.90 11.18 10.45
C VAL A 132 2.79 11.42 11.48
N GLU A 133 2.28 12.66 11.59
CA GLU A 133 1.21 13.00 12.52
C GLU A 133 -0.15 12.44 12.10
N ASN A 134 -0.43 12.40 10.79
CA ASN A 134 -1.66 11.83 10.24
C ASN A 134 -1.40 10.92 9.03
N PRO A 135 -0.94 9.67 9.23
CA PRO A 135 -0.69 8.73 8.13
C PRO A 135 -1.91 8.41 7.27
N LEU A 136 -3.13 8.52 7.81
CA LEU A 136 -4.36 8.21 7.07
C LEU A 136 -4.61 9.16 5.90
N CYS A 137 -3.99 10.34 5.89
CA CYS A 137 -4.11 11.25 4.74
C CYS A 137 -3.55 10.65 3.43
N ILE A 138 -2.65 9.67 3.52
CA ILE A 138 -2.10 8.92 2.38
C ILE A 138 -3.20 8.17 1.63
N LEU A 139 -4.27 7.75 2.31
CA LEU A 139 -5.39 7.04 1.68
C LEU A 139 -6.41 7.97 1.02
N ARG A 140 -6.23 9.30 1.09
CA ARG A 140 -7.14 10.30 0.48
C ARG A 140 -6.85 10.57 -1.00
N VAL A 141 -6.05 9.71 -1.64
CA VAL A 141 -5.72 9.78 -3.06
C VAL A 141 -6.96 9.58 -3.93
N ASP A 142 -6.87 9.96 -5.19
CA ASP A 142 -7.96 9.72 -6.15
C ASP A 142 -8.17 8.22 -6.36
N MET A 143 -9.44 7.82 -6.51
CA MET A 143 -9.80 6.40 -6.54
C MET A 143 -9.19 5.65 -7.74
N ASP A 144 -8.81 6.36 -8.80
CA ASP A 144 -8.10 5.79 -9.96
C ASP A 144 -6.78 5.11 -9.58
N VAL A 145 -6.13 5.55 -8.50
CA VAL A 145 -4.94 4.89 -7.95
C VAL A 145 -5.22 3.45 -7.59
N PHE A 146 -6.41 3.16 -7.04
CA PHE A 146 -6.82 1.82 -6.64
C PHE A 146 -7.19 0.90 -7.80
N PHE A 147 -7.23 1.41 -9.04
CA PHE A 147 -7.31 0.60 -10.25
C PHE A 147 -5.94 0.31 -10.88
N CYS A 148 -4.85 0.78 -10.28
CA CYS A 148 -3.49 0.49 -10.74
C CYS A 148 -2.71 -0.28 -9.67
N ALA A 149 -2.73 -1.62 -9.76
CA ALA A 149 -2.11 -2.50 -8.76
C ALA A 149 -0.64 -2.13 -8.44
N PRO A 150 0.22 -1.79 -9.41
CA PRO A 150 1.58 -1.33 -9.12
C PRO A 150 1.64 -0.05 -8.25
N MET A 151 0.67 0.86 -8.41
CA MET A 151 0.58 2.08 -7.59
C MET A 151 -0.01 1.80 -6.21
N VAL A 152 -0.95 0.86 -6.10
CA VAL A 152 -1.48 0.39 -4.81
C VAL A 152 -0.37 -0.21 -3.97
N GLU A 153 0.52 -1.00 -4.56
CA GLU A 153 1.67 -1.59 -3.85
C GLU A 153 2.62 -0.52 -3.29
N ILE A 154 2.92 0.52 -4.08
CA ILE A 154 3.68 1.69 -3.63
C ILE A 154 2.95 2.40 -2.49
N LEU A 155 1.64 2.64 -2.64
CA LEU A 155 0.83 3.35 -1.65
C LEU A 155 0.80 2.60 -0.31
N LEU A 156 0.58 1.29 -0.34
CA LEU A 156 0.57 0.42 0.85
C LEU A 156 1.94 0.37 1.52
N ARG A 157 3.04 0.36 0.73
CA ARG A 157 4.41 0.50 1.27
C ARG A 157 4.57 1.80 2.05
N ILE A 158 4.21 2.93 1.44
CA ILE A 158 4.33 4.25 2.07
C ILE A 158 3.48 4.32 3.33
N LEU A 159 2.22 3.85 3.27
CA LEU A 159 1.31 3.80 4.41
C LEU A 159 1.90 3.00 5.57
N ARG A 160 2.43 1.79 5.32
CA ARG A 160 3.07 0.94 6.35
C ARG A 160 4.22 1.67 7.03
N CYS A 161 5.05 2.36 6.25
CA CYS A 161 6.18 3.11 6.76
C CYS A 161 5.73 4.29 7.65
N TYR A 162 4.71 5.06 7.25
CA TYR A 162 4.23 6.19 8.04
C TYR A 162 3.43 5.79 9.27
N LEU A 163 2.64 4.72 9.23
CA LEU A 163 1.99 4.16 10.43
C LEU A 163 3.05 3.75 11.47
N SER A 164 4.10 3.03 11.03
CA SER A 164 5.22 2.66 11.88
C SER A 164 6.00 3.87 12.41
N ALA A 165 6.22 4.90 11.58
CA ALA A 165 6.88 6.14 12.00
C ALA A 165 6.05 6.95 13.00
N CYS A 166 4.73 7.01 12.82
CA CYS A 166 3.79 7.65 13.73
C CYS A 166 3.86 6.98 15.11
N ARG A 167 3.70 5.66 15.17
CA ARG A 167 3.85 4.87 16.41
C ARG A 167 5.18 5.15 17.11
N ALA A 168 6.29 5.09 16.37
CA ALA A 168 7.62 5.35 16.93
C ALA A 168 7.78 6.79 17.47
N THR A 169 7.08 7.76 16.87
CA THR A 169 7.09 9.15 17.31
C THR A 169 6.24 9.34 18.56
N LEU A 170 5.06 8.73 18.63
CA LEU A 170 4.19 8.76 19.81
C LEU A 170 4.91 8.15 21.04
N LEU A 171 5.59 7.01 20.86
CA LEU A 171 6.39 6.38 21.92
C LEU A 171 7.55 7.26 22.41
N LYS A 172 8.15 8.07 21.52
CA LYS A 172 9.26 8.98 21.88
C LYS A 172 8.78 10.26 22.56
N LYS A 173 7.58 10.76 22.25
CA LYS A 173 6.99 11.98 22.82
C LYS A 173 6.47 11.77 24.27
N GLY A 174 6.69 10.59 24.86
CA GLY A 174 6.11 10.13 26.13
C GLY A 174 6.08 11.14 27.28
N THR A 175 4.96 11.86 27.37
CA THR A 175 4.40 12.48 28.59
C THR A 175 3.05 11.85 28.97
N ALA A 176 2.49 11.00 28.11
CA ALA A 176 1.26 10.25 28.30
C ALA A 176 1.56 8.81 28.74
N ALA A 177 0.62 8.19 29.46
CA ALA A 177 0.73 6.79 29.88
C ALA A 177 0.83 5.87 28.64
N ASP A 178 1.67 4.83 28.70
CA ASP A 178 1.89 3.90 27.59
C ASP A 178 0.58 3.33 27.01
N GLU A 179 -0.45 3.15 27.84
CA GLU A 179 -1.77 2.66 27.45
C GLU A 179 -2.48 3.58 26.44
N GLU A 180 -2.36 4.90 26.59
CA GLU A 180 -3.00 5.88 25.71
C GLU A 180 -2.36 5.84 24.32
N ILE A 181 -1.03 5.74 24.26
CA ILE A 181 -0.29 5.61 23.00
C ILE A 181 -0.68 4.33 22.26
N HIS A 182 -0.86 3.23 22.98
CA HIS A 182 -1.32 1.96 22.40
C HIS A 182 -2.75 2.07 21.87
N ALA A 183 -3.66 2.71 22.61
CA ALA A 183 -5.04 2.91 22.18
C ALA A 183 -5.14 3.77 20.91
N VAL A 184 -4.40 4.88 20.84
CA VAL A 184 -4.34 5.75 19.66
C VAL A 184 -3.78 5.00 18.44
N THR A 185 -2.67 4.26 18.63
CA THR A 185 -2.06 3.46 17.56
C THR A 185 -3.02 2.40 17.04
N LEU A 186 -3.68 1.66 17.95
CA LEU A 186 -4.66 0.64 17.59
C LEU A 186 -5.84 1.24 16.83
N GLY A 187 -6.35 2.39 17.27
CA GLY A 187 -7.44 3.09 16.59
C GLY A 187 -7.06 3.53 15.18
N MET A 188 -5.87 4.10 15.00
CA MET A 188 -5.36 4.55 13.71
C MET A 188 -5.13 3.39 12.73
N GLU A 189 -4.48 2.31 13.17
CA GLU A 189 -4.23 1.15 12.31
C GLU A 189 -5.53 0.43 11.95
N SER A 190 -6.49 0.35 12.88
CA SER A 190 -7.83 -0.18 12.59
C SER A 190 -8.59 0.70 11.59
N ALA A 191 -8.47 2.04 11.69
CA ALA A 191 -9.07 2.95 10.74
C ALA A 191 -8.46 2.83 9.33
N ALA A 192 -7.13 2.62 9.23
CA ALA A 192 -6.49 2.33 7.95
C ALA A 192 -7.06 1.04 7.31
N VAL A 193 -7.27 0.00 8.11
CA VAL A 193 -7.89 -1.25 7.64
C VAL A 193 -9.33 -1.02 7.17
N GLN A 194 -10.13 -0.25 7.90
CA GLN A 194 -11.51 0.08 7.51
C GLN A 194 -11.57 0.81 6.16
N ILE A 195 -10.72 1.84 5.96
CA ILE A 195 -10.64 2.55 4.67
C ILE A 195 -10.26 1.60 3.54
N LEU A 196 -9.30 0.70 3.76
CA LEU A 196 -8.89 -0.29 2.76
C LEU A 196 -9.98 -1.35 2.46
N LEU A 197 -10.80 -1.70 3.44
CA LEU A 197 -11.98 -2.54 3.24
C LEU A 197 -13.03 -1.82 2.38
N GLU A 198 -13.30 -0.54 2.64
CA GLU A 198 -14.17 0.28 1.81
C GLU A 198 -13.66 0.40 0.37
N VAL A 199 -12.33 0.52 0.18
CA VAL A 199 -11.71 0.48 -1.15
C VAL A 199 -11.98 -0.86 -1.84
N CYS A 200 -11.86 -1.99 -1.13
CA CYS A 200 -12.15 -3.32 -1.70
C CYS A 200 -13.59 -3.43 -2.21
N LEU A 201 -14.54 -2.79 -1.50
CA LEU A 201 -15.94 -2.76 -1.90
C LEU A 201 -16.12 -1.89 -3.15
N PHE A 202 -15.57 -0.67 -3.12
CA PHE A 202 -15.67 0.28 -4.21
C PHE A 202 -15.12 -0.26 -5.54
N VAL A 203 -13.93 -0.88 -5.53
CA VAL A 203 -13.33 -1.41 -6.76
C VAL A 203 -14.10 -2.60 -7.34
N ASP A 204 -14.84 -3.33 -6.51
CA ASP A 204 -15.71 -4.43 -6.96
C ASP A 204 -17.01 -3.89 -7.59
N GLU A 205 -17.59 -2.83 -7.01
CA GLU A 205 -18.81 -2.20 -7.50
C GLU A 205 -18.63 -1.42 -8.82
N ASP A 206 -17.47 -0.80 -9.06
CA ASP A 206 -17.22 -0.03 -10.28
C ASP A 206 -17.37 -0.89 -11.55
N GLY A 207 -17.06 -2.19 -11.49
CA GLY A 207 -17.33 -3.16 -12.54
C GLY A 207 -16.57 -2.96 -13.88
N LYS A 208 -15.85 -1.85 -14.07
CA LYS A 208 -15.19 -1.51 -15.34
C LYS A 208 -13.97 -2.37 -15.63
N ASN A 209 -13.25 -2.84 -14.60
CA ASN A 209 -12.07 -3.67 -14.77
C ASN A 209 -11.95 -4.75 -13.66
N PRO A 210 -12.58 -5.93 -13.85
CA PRO A 210 -12.64 -6.96 -12.81
C PRO A 210 -11.27 -7.56 -12.49
N MET A 211 -10.34 -7.58 -13.45
CA MET A 211 -8.98 -8.08 -13.21
C MET A 211 -8.19 -7.13 -12.30
N GLN A 212 -8.21 -5.83 -12.58
CA GLN A 212 -7.56 -4.84 -11.72
C GLN A 212 -8.18 -4.82 -10.31
N ALA A 213 -9.52 -4.90 -10.21
CA ALA A 213 -10.20 -4.99 -8.92
C ALA A 213 -9.78 -6.23 -8.12
N ARG A 214 -9.63 -7.40 -8.78
CA ARG A 214 -9.14 -8.62 -8.12
C ARG A 214 -7.72 -8.46 -7.61
N GLU A 215 -6.82 -7.86 -8.39
CA GLU A 215 -5.43 -7.65 -7.98
C GLU A 215 -5.30 -6.66 -6.83
N THR A 216 -6.01 -5.53 -6.89
CA THR A 216 -6.06 -4.55 -5.80
C THR A 216 -6.57 -5.20 -4.52
N ARG A 217 -7.65 -5.99 -4.59
CA ARG A 217 -8.14 -6.76 -3.43
C ARG A 217 -7.11 -7.75 -2.92
N SER A 218 -6.38 -8.44 -3.80
CA SER A 218 -5.32 -9.36 -3.40
C SER A 218 -4.19 -8.65 -2.65
N LEU A 219 -3.77 -7.47 -3.11
CA LEU A 219 -2.75 -6.65 -2.45
C LEU A 219 -3.24 -6.16 -1.09
N ILE A 220 -4.48 -5.65 -1.02
CA ILE A 220 -5.09 -5.20 0.22
C ILE A 220 -5.23 -6.37 1.20
N CYS A 221 -5.76 -7.52 0.78
CA CYS A 221 -5.88 -8.70 1.64
C CYS A 221 -4.51 -9.18 2.16
N SER A 222 -3.47 -9.15 1.31
CA SER A 222 -2.10 -9.47 1.75
C SER A 222 -1.59 -8.49 2.80
N TYR A 223 -1.88 -7.20 2.65
CA TYR A 223 -1.56 -6.18 3.64
C TYR A 223 -2.32 -6.39 4.96
N LEU A 224 -3.64 -6.62 4.90
CA LEU A 224 -4.48 -6.94 6.07
C LEU A 224 -3.95 -8.17 6.81
N HIS A 225 -3.55 -9.22 6.09
CA HIS A 225 -2.96 -10.41 6.67
C HIS A 225 -1.72 -10.09 7.50
N GLN A 226 -0.78 -9.32 6.94
CA GLN A 226 0.43 -8.89 7.63
C GLN A 226 0.11 -8.05 8.87
N VAL A 227 -0.85 -7.13 8.77
CA VAL A 227 -1.29 -6.28 9.89
C VAL A 227 -1.88 -7.12 11.03
N TYR A 228 -2.76 -8.08 10.70
CA TYR A 228 -3.39 -8.95 11.71
C TYR A 228 -2.41 -9.94 12.35
N GLN A 229 -1.40 -10.40 11.62
CA GLN A 229 -0.32 -11.21 12.18
C GLN A 229 0.58 -10.40 13.12
N ALA A 230 0.83 -9.12 12.79
CA ALA A 230 1.65 -8.25 13.61
C ALA A 230 0.95 -7.86 14.92
N ASP A 231 -0.37 -7.64 14.89
CA ASP A 231 -1.16 -7.31 16.09
C ASP A 231 -2.61 -7.82 15.97
N THR A 232 -2.92 -8.90 16.69
CA THR A 232 -4.26 -9.52 16.69
C THR A 232 -5.32 -8.63 17.34
N ARG A 233 -4.93 -7.58 18.09
CA ARG A 233 -5.89 -6.60 18.62
C ARG A 233 -6.53 -5.79 17.50
N ILE A 234 -5.81 -5.53 16.41
CA ILE A 234 -6.35 -4.85 15.22
C ILE A 234 -7.41 -5.74 14.57
N LEU A 235 -7.12 -7.05 14.44
CA LEU A 235 -8.09 -8.04 13.94
C LEU A 235 -9.37 -8.00 14.77
N LYS A 236 -9.25 -8.09 16.09
CA LYS A 236 -10.39 -8.03 17.01
C LYS A 236 -11.14 -6.70 16.89
N MET A 237 -10.44 -5.57 16.94
CA MET A 237 -11.03 -4.23 16.87
C MET A 237 -11.83 -4.01 15.57
N VAL A 238 -11.26 -4.37 14.41
CA VAL A 238 -11.92 -4.23 13.10
C VAL A 238 -13.21 -5.06 13.04
N HIS A 239 -13.20 -6.28 13.57
CA HIS A 239 -14.40 -7.13 13.58
C HIS A 239 -15.44 -6.69 14.63
N TYR A 240 -15.00 -6.07 15.73
CA TYR A 240 -15.89 -5.42 16.69
C TYR A 240 -16.56 -4.19 16.08
N GLN A 241 -15.84 -3.42 15.26
CA GLN A 241 -16.40 -2.32 14.48
C GLN A 241 -17.33 -2.83 13.37
N GLY A 242 -17.02 -3.98 12.78
CA GLY A 242 -17.73 -4.55 11.65
C GLY A 242 -17.44 -3.79 10.35
N TYR A 243 -17.89 -4.37 9.25
CA TYR A 243 -17.81 -3.82 7.89
C TYR A 243 -18.91 -4.44 7.02
N ASP A 244 -19.04 -4.00 5.77
CA ASP A 244 -20.08 -4.50 4.85
C ASP A 244 -19.99 -6.04 4.69
N LEU A 245 -21.11 -6.74 4.89
CA LEU A 245 -21.18 -8.21 4.85
C LEU A 245 -20.73 -8.78 3.49
N ARG A 246 -20.85 -8.01 2.41
CA ARG A 246 -20.39 -8.40 1.07
C ARG A 246 -18.88 -8.60 1.00
N LEU A 247 -18.13 -8.00 1.92
CA LEU A 247 -16.68 -8.19 2.01
C LEU A 247 -16.28 -9.46 2.79
N LEU A 248 -17.16 -10.06 3.59
CA LEU A 248 -16.80 -11.26 4.37
C LEU A 248 -16.20 -12.38 3.51
N PRO A 249 -16.80 -12.78 2.37
CA PRO A 249 -16.23 -13.84 1.56
C PRO A 249 -14.91 -13.45 0.89
N VAL A 250 -14.70 -12.15 0.63
CA VAL A 250 -13.45 -11.63 0.08
C VAL A 250 -12.34 -11.70 1.13
N VAL A 251 -12.61 -11.18 2.33
CA VAL A 251 -11.64 -11.09 3.43
C VAL A 251 -11.31 -12.49 3.97
N VAL A 252 -12.32 -13.32 4.26
CA VAL A 252 -12.10 -14.67 4.82
C VAL A 252 -11.26 -15.56 3.89
N ARG A 253 -11.48 -15.47 2.58
CA ARG A 253 -10.70 -16.25 1.59
C ARG A 253 -9.35 -15.61 1.26
N GLY A 254 -9.29 -14.28 1.24
CA GLY A 254 -8.09 -13.52 0.85
C GLY A 254 -7.07 -13.34 1.97
N VAL A 255 -7.50 -13.44 3.24
CA VAL A 255 -6.68 -13.18 4.43
C VAL A 255 -6.52 -14.48 5.23
N PRO A 256 -5.38 -15.19 5.12
CA PRO A 256 -5.19 -16.50 5.78
C PRO A 256 -5.30 -16.48 7.32
N SER A 257 -5.03 -15.33 7.96
CA SER A 257 -5.11 -15.16 9.42
C SER A 257 -6.54 -15.00 9.95
N MET A 258 -7.56 -15.11 9.10
CA MET A 258 -8.96 -14.96 9.52
C MET A 258 -9.46 -16.09 10.42
N HIS A 259 -8.79 -17.24 10.45
CA HIS A 259 -9.09 -18.30 11.40
C HIS A 259 -8.91 -17.85 12.86
N CYS A 260 -8.05 -16.87 13.15
CA CYS A 260 -7.86 -16.31 14.49
C CYS A 260 -9.11 -15.60 15.03
N CYS A 261 -10.10 -15.27 14.17
CA CYS A 261 -11.36 -14.70 14.63
C CYS A 261 -12.16 -15.67 15.52
N LEU A 262 -11.93 -16.99 15.41
CA LEU A 262 -12.59 -18.00 16.24
C LEU A 262 -12.27 -17.81 17.73
N ASP A 263 -11.12 -17.23 18.06
CA ASP A 263 -10.68 -17.02 19.45
C ASP A 263 -11.61 -16.05 20.20
N PHE A 264 -12.23 -15.08 19.49
CA PHE A 264 -13.08 -14.04 20.08
C PHE A 264 -14.50 -14.00 19.50
N ILE A 265 -14.88 -14.94 18.63
CA ILE A 265 -16.19 -14.93 17.95
C ILE A 265 -17.36 -15.00 18.95
N HIS A 266 -17.17 -15.73 20.05
CA HIS A 266 -18.16 -15.87 21.11
C HIS A 266 -18.44 -14.53 21.81
N GLU A 267 -17.41 -13.70 22.00
CA GLU A 267 -17.57 -12.36 22.55
C GLU A 267 -18.40 -11.48 21.61
N LEU A 268 -18.17 -11.61 20.30
CA LEU A 268 -18.88 -10.86 19.26
C LEU A 268 -20.38 -11.25 19.19
N MET A 269 -20.69 -12.55 19.35
CA MET A 269 -22.07 -13.05 19.42
C MET A 269 -22.82 -12.60 20.70
N ASN A 270 -22.09 -12.33 21.78
CA ASN A 270 -22.67 -11.90 23.04
C ASN A 270 -22.83 -10.37 23.15
N MET A 271 -22.50 -9.62 22.10
CA MET A 271 -22.75 -8.18 22.06
C MET A 271 -24.26 -7.88 22.06
N GLY A 272 -24.69 -6.83 22.77
CA GLY A 272 -26.11 -6.47 22.90
C GLY A 272 -26.79 -5.95 21.62
N GLU A 273 -26.03 -5.72 20.55
CA GLU A 273 -26.53 -5.18 19.29
C GLU A 273 -26.78 -6.28 18.25
N ILE A 274 -28.03 -6.40 17.76
CA ILE A 274 -28.44 -7.42 16.76
C ILE A 274 -27.57 -7.36 15.50
N LYS A 275 -27.17 -6.16 15.06
CA LYS A 275 -26.30 -6.00 13.87
C LYS A 275 -24.93 -6.67 14.07
N LYS A 276 -24.35 -6.57 15.27
CA LYS A 276 -23.07 -7.20 15.61
C LYS A 276 -23.19 -8.71 15.71
N GLN A 277 -24.28 -9.19 16.32
CA GLN A 277 -24.60 -10.61 16.37
C GLN A 277 -24.78 -11.21 14.96
N THR A 278 -25.50 -10.50 14.08
CA THR A 278 -25.68 -10.91 12.68
C THR A 278 -24.35 -10.99 11.96
N PHE A 279 -23.50 -9.96 12.09
CA PHE A 279 -22.15 -9.96 11.53
C PHE A 279 -21.30 -11.13 12.06
N ALA A 280 -21.34 -11.40 13.37
CA ALA A 280 -20.62 -12.51 13.98
C ALA A 280 -21.06 -13.87 13.45
N ILE A 281 -22.37 -14.08 13.29
CA ILE A 281 -22.92 -15.32 12.73
C ILE A 281 -22.47 -15.51 11.27
N CYS A 282 -22.57 -14.45 10.45
CA CYS A 282 -22.11 -14.49 9.06
C CYS A 282 -20.60 -14.76 8.96
N LEU A 283 -19.80 -14.10 9.80
CA LEU A 283 -18.35 -14.30 9.87
C LEU A 283 -18.01 -15.76 10.24
N LEU A 284 -18.68 -16.31 11.26
CA LEU A 284 -18.49 -17.70 11.67
C LEU A 284 -18.87 -18.68 10.55
N ALA A 285 -19.97 -18.43 9.85
CA ALA A 285 -20.40 -19.25 8.73
C ALA A 285 -19.35 -19.26 7.59
N GLU A 286 -18.82 -18.09 7.22
CA GLU A 286 -17.78 -18.00 6.19
C GLU A 286 -16.47 -18.66 6.63
N ILE A 287 -16.02 -18.46 7.88
CA ILE A 287 -14.79 -19.09 8.40
C ILE A 287 -14.93 -20.62 8.42
N THR A 288 -16.05 -21.13 8.92
CA THR A 288 -16.27 -22.59 9.01
C THR A 288 -16.43 -23.25 7.64
N ALA A 289 -16.97 -22.53 6.65
CA ALA A 289 -17.01 -22.98 5.26
C ALA A 289 -15.61 -23.01 4.61
N GLN A 290 -14.78 -22.01 4.89
CA GLN A 290 -13.44 -21.87 4.28
C GLN A 290 -12.40 -22.78 4.94
N TYR A 291 -12.39 -22.83 6.27
CA TYR A 291 -11.51 -23.65 7.08
C TYR A 291 -12.38 -24.77 7.62
N SER A 292 -12.57 -25.83 6.83
CA SER A 292 -13.23 -27.05 7.30
C SER A 292 -12.47 -27.59 8.51
N LEU A 293 -12.86 -27.17 9.71
CA LEU A 293 -12.29 -27.63 10.96
C LEU A 293 -12.67 -29.09 11.09
N THR A 294 -11.78 -29.99 10.67
CA THR A 294 -11.80 -31.35 11.16
C THR A 294 -11.62 -31.25 12.67
N ARG A 295 -12.73 -31.34 13.41
CA ARG A 295 -12.72 -31.53 14.86
C ARG A 295 -11.88 -32.77 15.14
N GLY A 296 -10.71 -32.58 15.73
CA GLY A 296 -10.06 -33.59 16.56
C GLY A 296 -10.71 -33.60 17.93
#